data_AF-A0A6N3SZK0-F1
#
_entry.id   AF-A0A6N3SZK0-F1
#
_cell.length_a   1.000
_cell.length_b   1.000
_cell.length_c   1.000
_cell.angle_alpha   90.00
_cell.angle_beta   90.00
_cell.angle_gamma   90.00
#
_symmetry.space_group_name_H-M   'P 1'
#
loop_
_entity.id
_entity.type
_entity.pdbx_description
1 polymer ?
#
loop_
_entity_poly.entity_id
_entity_poly.type
_entity_poly.pdbx_seq_one_letter_code
_entity_poly.pdbx_strand_id
1 'polypeptide(L)'
;MRLQGIAVLALTGGMLAGCATTSGPIQTGSPNPFGYMKKSAVCSTTPVKAGANGQLATTMTVRSDDGLCELKISQPSGKSYASFGVTPAPEHGKAFLYNLDNDTHVTYTPTMGYAGTDTFTVILVPGPGEKRTNLTVTAQVDATGVVLPKAVVPAVTAPTTTKKAATTTRRRVVAKKKK
;
A
#
# COMPACT_ATOMS: atom_id res chain seq x y z
N MET A 1 -42.60 -65.77 42.65
CA MET A 1 -41.28 -65.37 42.12
C MET A 1 -41.54 -64.34 41.02
N ARG A 2 -41.50 -63.04 41.32
CA ARG A 2 -40.37 -62.12 41.06
C ARG A 2 -39.77 -62.30 39.65
N LEU A 3 -40.09 -61.41 38.71
CA LEU A 3 -39.15 -60.39 38.20
C LEU A 3 -39.85 -59.42 37.24
N GLN A 4 -39.81 -58.13 37.58
CA GLN A 4 -40.00 -57.03 36.65
C GLN A 4 -38.68 -56.73 35.93
N GLY A 5 -38.74 -56.19 34.71
CA GLY A 5 -37.57 -55.72 33.96
C GLY A 5 -37.98 -55.19 32.58
N ILE A 6 -38.60 -54.00 32.52
CA ILE A 6 -37.99 -52.71 32.13
C ILE A 6 -37.74 -52.61 30.63
N ALA A 7 -38.65 -51.91 29.97
CA ALA A 7 -38.53 -51.38 28.62
C ALA A 7 -37.41 -50.32 28.57
N VAL A 8 -36.48 -50.48 27.64
CA VAL A 8 -35.49 -49.45 27.30
C VAL A 8 -35.97 -48.74 26.03
N LEU A 9 -36.53 -47.54 26.22
CA LEU A 9 -36.80 -46.58 25.15
C LEU A 9 -35.47 -46.04 24.62
N ALA A 10 -35.15 -46.33 23.37
CA ALA A 10 -34.05 -45.73 22.65
C ALA A 10 -34.35 -44.25 22.37
N LEU A 11 -33.80 -43.35 23.17
CA LEU A 11 -33.77 -41.92 22.90
C LEU A 11 -32.66 -41.64 21.88
N THR A 12 -33.06 -41.51 20.61
CA THR A 12 -32.21 -40.95 19.55
C THR A 12 -32.02 -39.45 19.79
N GLY A 13 -31.03 -39.10 20.60
CA GLY A 13 -30.54 -37.74 20.74
C GLY A 13 -29.80 -37.32 19.47
N GLY A 14 -30.51 -36.69 18.53
CA GLY A 14 -29.91 -36.00 17.39
C GLY A 14 -29.07 -34.84 17.89
N MET A 15 -27.74 -34.95 17.79
CA MET A 15 -26.86 -33.83 18.05
C MET A 15 -27.07 -32.79 16.95
N LEU A 16 -27.66 -31.64 17.32
CA LEU A 16 -27.59 -30.42 16.52
C LEU A 16 -26.11 -30.07 16.34
N ALA A 17 -25.58 -30.33 15.15
CA ALA A 17 -24.31 -29.80 14.72
C ALA A 17 -24.46 -28.27 14.59
N GLY A 18 -24.21 -27.55 15.68
CA GLY A 18 -24.05 -26.11 15.63
C GLY A 18 -22.87 -25.79 14.71
N CYS A 19 -23.11 -24.95 13.70
CA CYS A 19 -22.04 -24.38 12.90
C CYS A 19 -21.08 -23.64 13.85
N ALA A 20 -19.93 -24.25 14.14
CA ALA A 20 -18.81 -23.56 14.72
C ALA A 20 -18.29 -22.59 13.65
N THR A 21 -18.90 -21.40 13.58
CA THR A 21 -18.24 -20.27 12.95
C THR A 21 -16.98 -20.03 13.77
N THR A 22 -15.84 -20.45 13.21
CA THR A 22 -14.53 -20.01 13.69
C THR A 22 -14.53 -18.50 13.57
N SER A 23 -14.93 -17.82 14.65
CA SER A 23 -14.50 -16.46 14.88
C SER A 23 -12.99 -16.52 14.89
N GLY A 24 -12.38 -16.03 13.80
CA GLY A 24 -10.95 -15.76 13.78
C GLY A 24 -10.57 -14.91 15.00
N PRO A 25 -9.28 -14.88 15.36
CA PRO A 25 -8.83 -14.18 16.56
C PRO A 25 -9.44 -12.78 16.60
N ILE A 26 -10.16 -12.47 17.69
CA ILE A 26 -10.70 -11.14 17.95
C ILE A 26 -9.52 -10.18 17.90
N GLN A 27 -9.43 -9.37 16.84
CA GLN A 27 -8.41 -8.32 16.73
C GLN A 27 -8.75 -7.26 17.78
N THR A 28 -7.97 -7.23 18.86
CA THR A 28 -8.06 -6.22 19.91
C THR A 28 -7.44 -4.92 19.38
N GLY A 29 -8.21 -4.14 18.62
CA GLY A 29 -7.76 -2.87 18.03
C GLY A 29 -8.81 -2.26 17.12
N SER A 30 -8.58 -1.01 16.71
CA SER A 30 -9.44 -0.38 15.70
C SER A 30 -9.29 -1.15 14.38
N PRO A 31 -10.38 -1.40 13.62
CA PRO A 31 -10.26 -2.06 12.33
C PRO A 31 -9.29 -1.29 11.42
N ASN A 32 -8.25 -1.97 10.92
CA ASN A 32 -7.30 -1.33 10.01
C ASN A 32 -7.95 -1.15 8.63
N PRO A 33 -8.20 0.09 8.17
CA PRO A 33 -8.82 0.34 6.86
C PRO A 33 -7.90 -0.04 5.69
N PHE A 34 -6.62 -0.35 5.93
CA PHE A 34 -5.66 -0.82 4.93
C PHE A 34 -5.24 -2.28 5.16
N GLY A 35 -5.89 -2.98 6.10
CA GLY A 35 -5.56 -4.36 6.45
C GLY A 35 -5.80 -5.37 5.31
N TYR A 36 -6.57 -4.97 4.29
CA TYR A 36 -6.83 -5.79 3.09
C TYR A 36 -5.70 -5.73 2.05
N MET A 37 -4.75 -4.79 2.17
CA MET A 37 -3.68 -4.66 1.19
C MET A 37 -2.70 -5.83 1.31
N LYS A 38 -2.28 -6.39 0.17
CA LYS A 38 -1.34 -7.53 0.16
C LYS A 38 -0.04 -7.13 0.85
N LYS A 39 0.38 -7.95 1.82
CA LYS A 39 1.69 -7.83 2.46
C LYS A 39 2.72 -8.65 1.69
N SER A 40 3.90 -8.07 1.51
CA SER A 40 5.03 -8.78 0.91
C SER A 40 5.48 -9.92 1.82
N ALA A 41 5.68 -11.11 1.26
CA ALA A 41 6.08 -12.30 2.01
C ALA A 41 7.47 -12.19 2.66
N VAL A 42 8.31 -11.27 2.18
CA VAL A 42 9.66 -11.02 2.70
C VAL A 42 9.76 -9.71 3.48
N CYS A 43 8.61 -9.08 3.81
CA CYS A 43 8.61 -7.84 4.56
C CYS A 43 9.31 -8.03 5.91
N SER A 44 10.38 -7.29 6.12
CA SER A 44 11.09 -7.21 7.39
C SER A 44 11.64 -5.81 7.56
N THR A 45 11.65 -5.30 8.79
CA THR A 45 12.17 -3.97 9.11
C THR A 45 13.19 -4.07 10.23
N THR A 46 14.25 -3.27 10.15
CA THR A 46 15.18 -3.12 11.27
C THR A 46 14.58 -2.16 12.31
N PRO A 47 14.95 -2.30 13.60
CA PRO A 47 14.61 -1.29 14.60
C PRO A 47 15.07 0.09 14.15
N VAL A 48 14.22 1.10 14.37
CA VAL A 48 14.54 2.49 14.05
C VAL A 48 15.67 2.96 14.96
N LYS A 49 16.74 3.50 14.37
CA LYS A 49 17.91 4.00 15.10
C LYS A 49 18.00 5.52 14.99
N ALA A 50 18.34 6.18 16.09
CA ALA A 50 18.67 7.60 16.10
C ALA A 50 20.15 7.80 15.74
N GLY A 51 20.42 8.65 14.75
CA GLY A 51 21.74 9.14 14.43
C GLY A 51 22.15 10.35 15.28
N ALA A 52 23.42 10.74 15.18
CA ALA A 52 24.02 11.81 16.01
C ALA A 52 23.30 13.16 15.95
N ASN A 53 22.59 13.44 14.84
CA ASN A 53 21.89 14.71 14.61
C ASN A 53 20.39 14.65 14.98
N GLY A 54 19.94 13.57 15.63
CA GLY A 54 18.52 13.34 15.92
C GLY A 54 17.69 12.91 14.71
N GLN A 55 18.33 12.61 13.58
CA GLN A 55 17.66 11.96 12.45
C GLN A 55 17.49 10.47 12.74
N LEU A 56 16.36 9.91 12.35
CA LEU A 56 16.07 8.49 12.46
C LEU A 56 16.46 7.79 11.16
N ALA A 57 16.85 6.53 11.25
CA ALA A 57 17.12 5.69 10.10
C ALA A 57 16.60 4.27 10.34
N THR A 58 16.14 3.64 9.26
CA THR A 58 15.77 2.23 9.25
C THR A 58 15.93 1.63 7.86
N THR A 59 16.10 0.32 7.81
CA THR A 59 16.09 -0.47 6.59
C THR A 59 14.87 -1.38 6.58
N MET A 60 14.28 -1.56 5.40
CA MET A 60 13.25 -2.56 5.16
C MET A 60 13.64 -3.47 4.00
N THR A 61 13.29 -4.74 4.10
CA THR A 61 13.37 -5.71 3.00
C THR A 61 11.97 -5.95 2.48
N VAL A 62 11.78 -5.95 1.17
CA VAL A 62 10.46 -6.08 0.54
C VAL A 62 10.60 -6.72 -0.83
N ARG A 63 9.62 -7.53 -1.24
CA ARG A 63 9.53 -8.06 -2.60
C ARG A 63 8.65 -7.16 -3.45
N SER A 64 9.06 -6.91 -4.69
CA SER A 64 8.31 -6.17 -5.71
C SER A 64 7.20 -7.01 -6.34
N ASP A 65 6.45 -7.76 -5.54
CA ASP A 65 5.43 -8.71 -5.98
C ASP A 65 4.01 -8.15 -5.85
N ASP A 66 3.86 -6.81 -5.85
CA ASP A 66 2.68 -6.01 -5.46
C ASP A 66 2.43 -5.88 -3.93
N GLY A 67 3.19 -6.63 -3.13
CA GLY A 67 3.07 -6.58 -1.68
C GLY A 67 3.68 -5.31 -1.09
N LEU A 68 3.07 -4.79 -0.02
CA LEU A 68 3.65 -3.73 0.79
C LEU A 68 4.58 -4.29 1.88
N CYS A 69 5.52 -3.47 2.33
CA CYS A 69 6.14 -3.64 3.64
C CYS A 69 5.76 -2.48 4.56
N GLU A 70 5.54 -2.79 5.84
CA GLU A 70 5.05 -1.85 6.85
C GLU A 70 6.06 -1.70 7.98
N LEU A 71 6.38 -0.46 8.30
CA LEU A 71 7.07 -0.05 9.50
C LEU A 71 6.07 0.66 10.42
N LYS A 72 6.01 0.24 11.68
CA LYS A 72 5.29 0.96 12.73
C LYS A 72 6.27 1.80 13.51
N ILE A 73 5.91 3.06 13.76
CA ILE A 73 6.69 3.95 14.60
C ILE A 73 5.78 4.79 15.47
N SER A 74 6.13 4.92 16.75
CA SER A 74 5.48 5.80 17.70
C SER A 74 6.49 6.76 18.31
N GLN A 75 5.97 7.83 18.90
CA GLN A 75 6.75 8.74 19.72
C GLN A 75 7.22 8.02 20.99
N PRO A 76 8.28 8.51 21.67
CA PRO A 76 8.69 7.98 22.98
C PRO A 76 7.58 7.98 24.05
N SER A 77 6.57 8.85 23.89
CA SER A 77 5.36 8.89 24.72
C SER A 77 4.37 7.75 24.48
N GLY A 78 4.62 6.89 23.48
CA GLY A 78 3.72 5.82 23.06
C GLY A 78 2.54 6.27 22.20
N LYS A 79 2.57 7.50 21.67
CA LYS A 79 1.54 8.06 20.79
C LYS A 79 2.01 8.12 19.34
N SER A 80 1.06 8.18 18.40
CA SER A 80 1.36 8.39 16.99
C SER A 80 1.82 9.83 16.75
N TYR A 81 2.51 10.08 15.64
CA TYR A 81 2.88 11.44 15.24
C TYR A 81 1.63 12.22 14.79
N ALA A 82 1.52 13.49 15.18
CA ALA A 82 0.36 14.33 14.86
C ALA A 82 0.17 14.56 13.36
N SER A 83 1.27 14.66 12.62
CA SER A 83 1.25 14.71 11.15
C SER A 83 2.56 14.20 10.56
N PHE A 84 2.55 13.92 9.26
CA PHE A 84 3.69 13.37 8.56
C PHE A 84 3.69 13.78 7.09
N GLY A 85 4.83 13.61 6.43
CA GLY A 85 4.99 13.81 5.00
C GLY A 85 6.14 12.97 4.45
N VAL A 86 6.26 12.91 3.13
CA VAL A 86 7.35 12.20 2.45
C VAL A 86 8.05 13.16 1.49
N THR A 87 9.35 13.38 1.70
CA THR A 87 10.19 14.16 0.79
C THR A 87 11.69 13.91 1.07
N PRO A 88 12.47 13.45 0.07
CA PRO A 88 12.02 13.05 -1.26
C PRO A 88 11.12 11.79 -1.21
N ALA A 89 10.25 11.67 -2.21
CA ALA A 89 9.48 10.45 -2.45
C ALA A 89 10.41 9.33 -2.97
N PRO A 90 10.04 8.05 -2.77
CA PRO A 90 10.79 6.93 -3.35
C PRO A 90 10.78 7.01 -4.88
N GLU A 91 11.89 6.65 -5.51
CA GLU A 91 12.03 6.67 -6.98
C GLU A 91 11.44 5.40 -7.61
N HIS A 92 11.47 4.28 -6.89
CA HIS A 92 11.10 2.96 -7.40
C HIS A 92 9.94 2.32 -6.64
N GLY A 93 9.04 3.15 -6.12
CA GLY A 93 7.84 2.69 -5.45
C GLY A 93 6.93 3.83 -5.00
N LYS A 94 6.08 3.52 -4.02
CA LYS A 94 5.19 4.50 -3.38
C LYS A 94 5.23 4.30 -1.88
N ALA A 95 5.36 5.40 -1.14
CA ALA A 95 5.21 5.41 0.30
C ALA A 95 3.82 5.95 0.67
N PHE A 96 3.16 5.31 1.63
CA PHE A 96 1.88 5.75 2.17
C PHE A 96 1.92 5.71 3.70
N LEU A 97 1.28 6.68 4.34
CA LEU A 97 1.35 6.84 5.79
C LEU A 97 -0.03 7.08 6.37
N TYR A 98 -0.29 6.48 7.53
CA TYR A 98 -1.54 6.63 8.27
C TYR A 98 -1.29 6.39 9.76
N ASN A 99 -2.21 6.85 10.60
CA ASN A 99 -2.19 6.56 12.04
C ASN A 99 -3.24 5.50 12.37
N LEU A 100 -2.90 4.56 13.25
CA LEU A 100 -3.80 3.53 13.76
C LEU A 100 -3.32 3.09 15.15
N ASP A 101 -4.22 2.98 16.12
CA ASP A 101 -3.96 2.43 17.46
C ASP A 101 -2.65 2.94 18.14
N ASN A 102 -2.41 4.25 18.04
CA ASN A 102 -1.24 4.97 18.58
C ASN A 102 0.09 4.78 17.84
N ASP A 103 0.10 4.06 16.73
CA ASP A 103 1.25 3.98 15.83
C ASP A 103 1.04 4.88 14.60
N THR A 104 2.14 5.45 14.11
CA THR A 104 2.23 5.93 12.73
C THR A 104 2.76 4.80 11.88
N HIS A 105 1.94 4.36 10.94
CA HIS A 105 2.26 3.31 9.98
C HIS A 105 2.89 3.94 8.75
N VAL A 106 4.07 3.44 8.37
CA VAL A 106 4.76 3.80 7.14
C VAL A 106 4.78 2.57 6.26
N THR A 107 4.04 2.61 5.16
CA THR A 107 4.01 1.52 4.18
C THR A 107 4.78 1.91 2.92
N TYR A 108 5.43 0.92 2.32
CA TYR A 108 6.12 1.05 1.05
C TYR A 108 5.74 -0.10 0.13
N THR A 109 5.30 0.23 -1.08
CA THR A 109 5.01 -0.72 -2.16
C THR A 109 5.98 -0.43 -3.31
N PRO A 110 6.92 -1.34 -3.61
CA PRO A 110 7.82 -1.18 -4.74
C PRO A 110 7.07 -1.21 -6.07
N THR A 111 7.64 -0.58 -7.09
CA THR A 111 7.25 -0.82 -8.48
C THR A 111 7.45 -2.31 -8.79
N MET A 112 6.42 -2.97 -9.31
CA MET A 112 6.48 -4.40 -9.60
C MET A 112 7.67 -4.74 -10.51
N GLY A 113 8.40 -5.80 -10.16
CA GLY A 113 9.58 -6.28 -10.88
C GLY A 113 10.87 -5.46 -10.67
N TYR A 114 10.84 -4.38 -9.89
CA TYR A 114 12.05 -3.65 -9.51
C TYR A 114 12.90 -4.47 -8.53
N ALA A 115 14.21 -4.51 -8.77
CA ALA A 115 15.18 -5.05 -7.82
C ALA A 115 16.30 -4.03 -7.61
N GLY A 116 16.68 -3.80 -6.35
CA GLY A 116 17.68 -2.82 -5.99
C GLY A 116 17.32 -2.06 -4.72
N THR A 117 18.15 -1.09 -4.37
CA THR A 117 17.87 -0.20 -3.24
C THR A 117 16.96 0.95 -3.68
N ASP A 118 16.01 1.33 -2.85
CA ASP A 118 15.24 2.57 -2.97
C ASP A 118 15.33 3.33 -1.65
N THR A 119 15.25 4.66 -1.69
CA THR A 119 15.43 5.49 -0.49
C THR A 119 14.49 6.68 -0.52
N PHE A 120 13.85 6.91 0.61
CA PHE A 120 12.96 8.04 0.81
C PHE A 120 13.06 8.56 2.25
N THR A 121 12.59 9.80 2.46
CA THR A 121 12.60 10.40 3.79
C THR A 121 11.19 10.74 4.23
N VAL A 122 10.84 10.24 5.40
CA VAL A 122 9.60 10.58 6.10
C VAL A 122 9.88 11.74 7.06
N ILE A 123 9.10 12.80 6.94
CA ILE A 123 9.05 13.89 7.92
C ILE A 123 7.99 13.52 8.94
N LEU A 124 8.39 13.42 10.21
CA LEU A 124 7.52 13.12 11.34
C LEU A 124 7.35 14.38 12.21
N VAL A 125 6.11 14.75 12.51
CA VAL A 125 5.79 15.93 13.32
C VAL A 125 5.10 15.46 14.61
N PRO A 126 5.79 15.51 15.77
CA PRO A 126 5.24 15.02 17.04
C PRO A 126 3.96 15.76 17.46
N GLY A 127 3.97 17.09 17.33
CA GLY A 127 2.88 17.97 17.74
C GLY A 127 3.13 19.42 17.32
N PRO A 128 2.15 20.32 17.51
CA PRO A 128 2.30 21.75 17.21
C PRO A 128 3.47 22.38 17.99
N GLY A 129 4.36 23.06 17.28
CA GLY A 129 5.53 23.71 17.90
C GLY A 129 6.65 22.74 18.30
N GLU A 130 6.45 21.43 18.19
CA GLU A 130 7.49 20.44 18.48
C GLU A 130 8.46 20.28 17.31
N LYS A 131 9.71 19.92 17.64
CA LYS A 131 10.77 19.73 16.64
C LYS A 131 10.40 18.55 15.72
N ARG A 132 10.43 18.79 14.41
CA ARG A 132 10.25 17.75 13.40
C ARG A 132 11.44 16.81 13.38
N THR A 133 11.15 15.54 13.11
CA THR A 133 12.15 14.48 13.03
C THR A 133 12.11 13.87 11.64
N ASN A 134 13.27 13.74 11.00
CA ASN A 134 13.38 13.09 9.70
C ASN A 134 13.74 11.62 9.91
N LEU A 135 12.99 10.73 9.30
CA LEU A 135 13.25 9.29 9.23
C LEU A 135 13.66 8.94 7.81
N THR A 136 14.91 8.53 7.62
CA THR A 136 15.38 7.97 6.36
C THR A 136 15.04 6.49 6.30
N VAL A 137 14.35 6.08 5.25
CA VAL A 137 13.98 4.69 5.01
C VAL A 137 14.76 4.20 3.80
N THR A 138 15.52 3.12 4.00
CA THR A 138 16.23 2.42 2.93
C THR A 138 15.53 1.10 2.65
N ALA A 139 14.90 0.97 1.48
CA ALA A 139 14.25 -0.26 1.05
C ALA A 139 15.21 -1.10 0.23
N GLN A 140 15.42 -2.35 0.63
CA GLN A 140 16.12 -3.38 -0.14
C GLN A 140 15.07 -4.21 -0.85
N VAL A 141 14.95 -4.01 -2.16
CA VAL A 141 13.90 -4.59 -2.99
C VAL A 141 14.40 -5.82 -3.73
N ASP A 142 13.69 -6.93 -3.49
CA ASP A 142 13.84 -8.21 -4.17
C ASP A 142 12.77 -8.37 -5.27
N ALA A 143 13.15 -8.89 -6.45
CA ALA A 143 12.21 -9.24 -7.51
C ALA A 143 12.13 -10.75 -7.80
N THR A 144 12.66 -11.59 -6.91
CA THR A 144 12.73 -13.04 -7.11
C THR A 144 11.33 -13.63 -7.29
N GLY A 145 11.15 -14.33 -8.42
CA GLY A 145 9.88 -15.00 -8.75
C GLY A 145 8.74 -14.07 -9.16
N VAL A 146 9.01 -12.77 -9.37
CA VAL A 146 7.99 -11.82 -9.83
C VAL A 146 7.77 -11.99 -11.32
N VAL A 147 6.54 -12.34 -11.70
CA VAL A 147 6.12 -12.42 -13.11
C VAL A 147 5.38 -11.14 -13.47
N LEU A 148 5.95 -10.37 -14.40
CA LEU A 148 5.29 -9.16 -14.89
C LEU A 148 4.20 -9.53 -15.91
N PRO A 149 2.99 -8.96 -15.79
CA PRO A 149 2.00 -9.08 -16.85
C PRO A 149 2.58 -8.45 -18.13
N LYS A 150 2.39 -9.14 -19.25
CA LYS A 150 2.80 -8.62 -20.55
C LYS A 150 2.05 -7.30 -20.80
N ALA A 151 2.80 -6.23 -21.06
CA ALA A 151 2.21 -4.94 -21.39
C ALA A 151 1.23 -5.13 -22.57
N VAL A 152 -0.04 -4.83 -22.35
CA VAL A 152 -1.01 -4.74 -23.44
C VAL A 152 -0.66 -3.48 -24.19
N VAL A 153 0.10 -3.62 -25.27
CA VAL A 153 0.27 -2.54 -26.24
C VAL A 153 -1.15 -2.29 -26.77
N PRO A 154 -1.74 -1.10 -26.60
CA PRO A 154 -2.97 -0.79 -27.31
C PRO A 154 -2.67 -1.00 -28.79
N ALA A 155 -3.46 -1.85 -29.46
CA ALA A 155 -3.34 -2.04 -30.89
C ALA A 155 -3.33 -0.65 -31.51
N VAL A 156 -2.21 -0.29 -32.16
CA VAL A 156 -2.11 0.94 -32.94
C VAL A 156 -3.28 0.88 -33.89
N THR A 157 -4.32 1.66 -33.61
CA THR A 157 -5.39 1.87 -34.56
C THR A 157 -4.68 2.53 -35.72
N ALA A 158 -4.55 1.80 -36.83
CA ALA A 158 -3.94 2.32 -38.04
C ALA A 158 -4.53 3.72 -38.30
N PRO A 159 -3.71 4.75 -38.55
CA PRO A 159 -4.24 6.08 -38.81
C PRO A 159 -5.15 5.99 -40.03
N THR A 160 -6.45 6.16 -39.81
CA THR A 160 -7.42 6.36 -40.89
C THR A 160 -6.94 7.57 -41.68
N THR A 161 -6.58 7.36 -42.94
CA THR A 161 -6.14 8.41 -43.84
C THR A 161 -7.24 9.46 -43.98
N THR A 162 -7.16 10.55 -43.23
CA THR A 162 -7.98 11.73 -43.45
C THR A 162 -7.48 12.42 -44.71
N LYS A 163 -8.26 12.30 -45.79
CA LYS A 163 -8.07 13.09 -47.02
C LYS A 163 -8.03 14.57 -46.64
N LYS A 164 -6.88 15.18 -46.85
CA LYS A 164 -6.65 16.63 -46.75
C LYS A 164 -7.47 17.33 -47.84
N ALA A 165 -8.63 17.87 -47.49
CA ALA A 165 -9.36 18.77 -48.37
C ALA A 165 -8.61 20.12 -48.45
N ALA A 166 -8.24 20.50 -49.67
CA ALA A 166 -7.43 21.66 -49.97
C ALA A 166 -8.10 22.98 -49.54
N THR A 167 -7.40 23.79 -48.76
CA THR A 167 -7.78 25.18 -48.46
C THR A 167 -7.45 26.05 -49.67
N THR A 168 -8.48 26.44 -50.43
CA THR A 168 -8.34 27.38 -51.54
C THR A 168 -8.04 28.79 -51.03
N THR A 169 -6.80 29.24 -51.19
CA THR A 169 -6.35 30.60 -50.91
C THR A 169 -7.06 31.59 -51.86
N ARG A 170 -8.04 32.35 -51.37
CA ARG A 170 -8.57 33.50 -52.13
C ARG A 170 -7.60 34.66 -52.03
N ARG A 171 -6.91 34.91 -53.14
CA ARG A 171 -5.99 36.03 -53.39
C ARG A 171 -6.75 37.36 -53.30
N ARG A 172 -6.42 38.19 -52.30
CA ARG A 172 -6.95 39.55 -52.12
C ARG A 172 -6.41 40.45 -53.22
N VAL A 173 -7.25 40.83 -54.18
CA VAL A 173 -6.91 41.85 -55.19
C VAL A 173 -7.19 43.23 -54.57
N VAL A 174 -6.11 44.00 -54.38
CA VAL A 174 -6.16 45.40 -53.97
C VAL A 174 -6.52 46.23 -55.20
N ALA A 175 -7.67 46.89 -55.18
CA ALA A 175 -8.01 47.94 -56.15
C ALA A 175 -8.00 49.30 -55.43
N LYS A 176 -6.90 50.04 -55.58
CA LYS A 176 -6.86 51.49 -55.38
C LYS A 176 -7.53 52.16 -56.58
N LYS A 177 -8.48 53.09 -56.36
CA LYS A 177 -8.68 54.20 -57.30
C LYS A 177 -9.16 55.46 -56.57
N LYS A 178 -8.34 56.50 -56.71
CA LYS A 178 -8.58 57.91 -56.40
C LYS A 178 -9.60 58.48 -57.39
N LYS A 179 -10.60 59.24 -56.94
CA LYS A 179 -10.68 60.71 -57.01
C LYS A 179 -11.97 61.16 -56.34
#